data_AF-A0A850DEZ3-F1
#
_entry.id   AF-A0A850DEZ3-F1
#
_cell.length_a   1.000
_cell.length_b   1.000
_cell.length_c   1.000
_cell.angle_alpha   90.00
_cell.angle_beta   90.00
_cell.angle_gamma   90.00
#
_symmetry.space_group_name_H-M   'P 1'
#
loop_
_entity.id
_entity.type
_entity.pdbx_description
1 polymer ?
#
loop_
_entity_poly.entity_id
_entity_poly.type
_entity_poly.pdbx_seq_one_letter_code
_entity_poly.pdbx_strand_id
1 'polypeptide(L)' 'MNATRERPEIRFLTSGDVSAHERAAAERAVRDALAGARGVTSVQVTLSVVA' A
#
# COMPACT_ATOMS: atom_id res chain seq x y z
N MET A 1 7.03 -22.18 -16.34
CA MET A 1 6.35 -21.56 -15.18
C MET A 1 7.00 -20.21 -14.95
N ASN A 2 6.36 -19.13 -15.43
CA ASN A 2 6.88 -17.78 -15.29
C ASN A 2 6.75 -17.35 -13.83
N ALA A 3 7.88 -17.32 -13.12
CA ALA A 3 7.96 -16.67 -11.81
C ALA A 3 7.93 -15.16 -12.02
N THR A 4 6.79 -14.63 -12.45
CA THR A 4 6.46 -13.24 -12.23
C THR A 4 6.57 -13.07 -10.73
N ARG A 5 7.52 -12.29 -10.23
CA ARG A 5 7.43 -11.79 -8.85
C ARG A 5 6.25 -10.85 -8.88
N GLU A 6 5.07 -11.41 -8.68
CA GLU A 6 3.79 -10.71 -8.64
C GLU A 6 3.95 -9.68 -7.52
N ARG A 7 4.31 -8.45 -7.88
CA ARG A 7 4.39 -7.37 -6.91
C ARG A 7 2.98 -7.28 -6.31
N PRO A 8 2.83 -7.32 -4.99
CA PRO A 8 1.52 -7.33 -4.37
C PRO A 8 0.73 -6.13 -4.88
N GLU A 9 -0.52 -6.38 -5.27
CA GLU A 9 -1.43 -5.29 -5.62
C GLU A 9 -1.71 -4.48 -4.36
N ILE A 10 -1.39 -3.18 -4.38
CA ILE A 10 -1.64 -2.28 -3.24
C ILE A 10 -2.84 -1.40 -3.57
N ARG A 11 -3.93 -1.59 -2.83
CA ARG A 11 -5.16 -0.80 -2.98
C ARG A 11 -5.30 0.17 -1.82
N PHE A 12 -5.35 1.47 -2.13
CA PHE A 12 -5.60 2.52 -1.14
C PHE A 12 -7.08 2.88 -1.12
N LEU A 13 -7.70 2.79 0.05
CA LEU A 13 -9.03 3.31 0.33
C LEU A 13 -8.88 4.52 1.24
N THR A 14 -9.25 5.69 0.76
CA THR A 14 -9.16 6.95 1.51
C THR A 14 -10.54 7.34 2.01
N SER A 15 -10.67 7.57 3.32
CA SER A 15 -11.86 8.14 3.95
C SER A 15 -11.49 9.49 4.55
N GLY A 16 -11.90 10.57 3.86
CA GLY A 16 -11.56 11.96 4.22
C GLY A 16 -10.78 12.69 3.12
N ASP A 17 -10.48 13.97 3.35
CA ASP A 17 -9.57 14.74 2.51
C ASP A 17 -8.14 14.28 2.78
N VAL A 18 -7.65 13.35 1.95
CA VAL A 18 -6.28 12.84 2.02
C VAL A 18 -5.50 13.51 0.91
N SER A 19 -4.50 14.30 1.29
CA SER A 19 -3.63 14.95 0.31
C SER A 19 -2.78 13.95 -0.45
N ALA A 20 -2.35 14.33 -1.66
CA ALA A 20 -1.41 13.52 -2.45
C ALA A 20 -0.09 13.24 -1.70
N HIS A 21 0.34 14.16 -0.83
CA HIS A 21 1.53 14.01 -0.01
C HIS A 21 1.35 12.92 1.07
N GLU A 22 0.23 12.93 1.79
CA GLU A 22 -0.10 11.90 2.79
C GLU A 22 -0.25 10.52 2.15
N ARG A 23 -0.93 10.47 0.99
CA ARG A 23 -1.03 9.23 0.20
C ARG A 23 0.35 8.70 -0.19
N ALA A 24 1.25 9.56 -0.67
CA ALA A 24 2.61 9.16 -1.06
C ALA A 24 3.44 8.66 0.14
N ALA A 25 3.31 9.31 1.30
CA ALA A 25 3.97 8.89 2.54
C ALA A 25 3.48 7.49 2.98
N ALA A 26 2.17 7.27 2.98
CA ALA A 26 1.58 5.97 3.28
C ALA A 26 2.02 4.89 2.29
N GLU A 27 2.05 5.22 1.00
CA GLU A 27 2.48 4.29 -0.05
C GLU A 27 3.95 3.87 0.09
N ARG A 28 4.81 4.81 0.50
CA ARG A 28 6.20 4.51 0.82
C ARG A 28 6.33 3.60 2.03
N ALA A 29 5.62 3.91 3.12
CA ALA A 29 5.63 3.10 4.34
C ALA A 29 5.16 1.66 4.08
N VAL A 30 4.10 1.48 3.28
CA VAL A 30 3.58 0.17 2.90
C VAL A 30 4.59 -0.61 2.06
N ARG A 31 5.24 0.04 1.10
CA ARG A 31 6.30 -0.60 0.30
C ARG A 31 7.49 -1.03 1.15
N ASP A 32 7.92 -0.19 2.09
CA ASP A 32 9.04 -0.51 2.98
C ASP A 32 8.66 -1.69 3.90
N ALA A 33 7.44 -1.73 4.43
CA ALA A 33 6.94 -2.85 5.22
C ALA A 33 6.86 -4.16 4.41
N LEU A 34 6.54 -4.08 3.12
CA LEU A 34 6.45 -5.23 2.22
C LEU A 34 7.80 -5.66 1.63
N ALA A 35 8.86 -4.85 1.77
CA ALA A 35 10.16 -5.15 1.18
C ALA A 35 10.76 -6.49 1.64
N GLY A 36 10.41 -6.94 2.85
CA GLY A 36 10.81 -8.25 3.39
C GLY A 36 9.77 -9.36 3.25
N ALA A 37 8.53 -9.04 2.82
CA ALA A 37 7.44 -10.00 2.79
C ALA A 37 7.49 -10.85 1.50
N ARG A 38 7.43 -12.17 1.64
CA ARG A 38 7.30 -13.10 0.49
C ARG A 38 5.96 -13.82 0.56
N GLY A 39 5.32 -14.01 -0.60
CA GLY A 39 4.02 -14.69 -0.70
C GLY A 39 2.81 -13.80 -0.46
N VAL A 40 3.00 -12.49 -0.29
CA VAL A 40 1.89 -11.53 -0.23
C VAL A 40 1.47 -11.20 -1.65
N THR A 41 0.21 -11.50 -1.98
CA THR A 41 -0.37 -11.29 -3.33
C THR A 41 -1.21 -10.01 -3.41
N SER A 42 -1.78 -9.55 -2.28
CA SER A 42 -2.62 -8.36 -2.23
C SER A 42 -2.54 -7.67 -0.87
N VAL A 43 -2.57 -6.34 -0.88
CA VAL A 43 -2.51 -5.48 0.31
C VAL A 43 -3.54 -4.38 0.17
N GLN A 44 -4.46 -4.28 1.13
CA GLN A 44 -5.44 -3.21 1.21
C GLN A 44 -5.09 -2.27 2.37
N VAL A 45 -5.02 -0.98 2.07
CA VAL A 45 -4.62 0.06 3.01
C VAL A 45 -5.75 1.07 3.11
N THR A 46 -6.31 1.22 4.32
CA THR A 46 -7.32 2.26 4.58
C THR A 46 -6.66 3.44 5.27
N LEU A 47 -6.73 4.61 4.64
CA LEU A 47 -6.29 5.88 5.20
C LEU A 47 -7.53 6.64 5.69
N SER A 48 -7.54 7.01 6.96
CA SER A 48 -8.62 7.80 7.55
C SER A 48 -8.01 8.94 8.35
N VAL A 49 -8.43 10.15 8.05
CA VAL A 49 -8.07 11.35 8.82
C VAL A 49 -9.21 11.60 9.81
N VAL A 50 -8.89 11.58 11.10
CA VAL A 50 -9.81 11.93 12.18
C VAL A 50 -9.26 13.20 12.81
N ALA A 51 -9.94 14.33 12.59
CA ALA A 51 -9.58 15.63 13.16
C ALA A 51 -10.25 15.84 14.53
#